data_AF-A0A523E2V0-F1
#
_entry.id   AF-A0A523E2V0-F1
#
_cell.length_a   1.000
_cell.length_b   1.000
_cell.length_c   1.000
_cell.angle_alpha   90.00
_cell.angle_beta   90.00
_cell.angle_gamma   90.00
#
_symmetry.space_group_name_H-M   'P 1'
#
loop_
_entity.id
_entity.type
_entity.pdbx_description
1 polymer ?
#
loop_
_entity_poly.entity_id
_entity_poly.type
_entity_poly.pdbx_seq_one_letter_code
_entity_poly.pdbx_strand_id
1 'polypeptide(L)'
;MDASCSKGDITSYEWVFSDGIGNYNYSGQTVVKDWKNCSVPLNTTVSLTVKNANGHDTITKSVVVQYQRAGGSRGSRQIDLMARLDATSGSAILGARPVSNDTQIVALRSGAPSRFRLEAQAGANHVVVQLVGPSSSSGVLQLEFASTSGLVAGSLRVLGGEVLSLEGRRVVLRLGREPVRVELQIK
;
A
#
# COMPACT_ATOMS: atom_id res chain seq x y z
N MET A 1 -2.97 -0.53 20.43
CA MET A 1 -3.38 0.04 21.74
C MET A 1 -4.30 -0.98 22.36
N ASP A 2 -3.93 -1.48 23.53
CA ASP A 2 -4.68 -2.49 24.29
C ASP A 2 -5.74 -1.76 25.14
N ALA A 3 -7.01 -2.15 24.98
CA ALA A 3 -8.17 -1.57 25.66
C ALA A 3 -8.63 -2.43 26.85
N SER A 4 -7.75 -3.32 27.34
CA SER A 4 -8.01 -4.31 28.40
C SER A 4 -8.50 -3.75 29.75
N CYS A 5 -8.57 -2.42 29.94
CA CYS A 5 -9.07 -1.77 31.15
C CYS A 5 -10.50 -1.20 31.05
N SER A 6 -11.21 -1.31 29.91
CA SER A 6 -12.59 -0.80 29.79
C SER A 6 -13.57 -1.73 30.54
N LYS A 7 -14.23 -1.22 31.58
CA LYS A 7 -15.10 -2.00 32.49
C LYS A 7 -16.58 -2.05 32.09
N GLY A 8 -16.96 -1.68 30.87
CA GLY A 8 -18.36 -1.66 30.45
C GLY A 8 -18.53 -1.88 28.96
N ASP A 9 -19.66 -2.51 28.60
CA ASP A 9 -20.03 -2.76 27.21
C ASP A 9 -20.11 -1.45 26.43
N ILE A 10 -19.54 -1.46 25.23
CA ILE A 10 -19.57 -0.30 24.34
C ILE A 10 -21.00 -0.10 23.86
N THR A 11 -21.55 1.08 24.13
CA THR A 11 -22.92 1.43 23.76
C THR A 11 -22.98 2.21 22.45
N SER A 12 -21.92 2.94 22.08
CA SER A 12 -21.88 3.66 20.80
C SER A 12 -20.47 3.99 20.30
N TYR A 13 -20.38 4.21 18.99
CA TYR A 13 -19.22 4.70 18.27
C TYR A 13 -19.63 5.94 17.49
N GLU A 14 -18.88 7.03 17.65
CA GLU A 14 -19.08 8.29 16.94
C GLU A 14 -17.77 8.64 16.23
N TRP A 15 -17.86 8.85 14.92
CA TRP A 15 -16.74 9.26 14.09
C TRP A 15 -16.93 10.69 13.61
N VAL A 16 -15.90 11.51 13.71
CA VAL A 16 -15.86 12.86 13.16
C VAL A 16 -14.69 12.96 12.21
N PHE A 17 -14.99 13.18 10.93
CA PHE A 17 -14.00 13.58 9.94
C PHE A 17 -14.04 15.09 9.84
N SER A 18 -12.92 15.76 10.07
CA SER A 18 -12.78 17.21 9.89
C SER A 18 -11.71 17.50 8.87
N ASP A 19 -12.04 18.30 7.85
CA ASP A 19 -11.11 18.71 6.80
C ASP A 19 -10.59 20.14 6.97
N GLY A 20 -10.85 20.74 8.14
CA GLY A 20 -10.56 22.15 8.44
C GLY A 20 -11.57 23.14 7.85
N ILE A 21 -12.50 22.69 7.00
CA ILE A 21 -13.58 23.50 6.41
C ILE A 21 -14.92 23.11 7.05
N GLY A 22 -15.13 21.82 7.29
CA GLY A 22 -16.34 21.28 7.89
C GLY A 22 -16.09 19.97 8.64
N ASN A 23 -17.10 19.59 9.42
CA ASN A 23 -17.11 18.35 10.20
C ASN A 23 -18.19 17.42 9.65
N TYR A 24 -17.85 16.15 9.46
CA TYR A 24 -18.74 15.11 8.97
C TYR A 24 -18.84 14.02 10.04
N ASN A 25 -20.04 13.87 10.61
CA ASN A 25 -20.31 12.94 11.70
C ASN A 25 -20.88 11.63 11.16
N TYR A 26 -20.39 10.51 11.69
CA TYR A 26 -20.86 9.17 11.37
C TYR A 26 -20.99 8.34 12.65
N SER A 27 -21.78 7.27 12.60
CA SER A 27 -21.90 6.31 13.70
C SER A 27 -21.67 4.89 13.22
N GLY A 28 -21.20 4.03 14.12
CA GLY A 28 -20.94 2.61 13.87
C GLY A 28 -19.49 2.21 14.12
N GLN A 29 -19.26 0.91 14.28
CA GLN A 29 -17.92 0.35 14.57
C GLN A 29 -16.90 0.65 13.47
N THR A 30 -17.35 0.80 12.22
CA THR A 30 -16.52 1.13 11.07
C THR A 30 -17.32 2.00 10.12
N VAL A 31 -16.68 3.02 9.56
CA VAL A 31 -17.31 3.99 8.66
C VAL A 31 -16.37 4.28 7.49
N VAL A 32 -16.94 4.60 6.32
CA VAL A 32 -16.19 4.94 5.11
C VAL A 32 -16.59 6.33 4.65
N LYS A 33 -15.60 7.20 4.42
CA LYS A 33 -15.77 8.54 3.86
C LYS A 33 -15.02 8.64 2.54
N ASP A 34 -15.76 8.85 1.47
CA ASP A 34 -15.18 9.21 0.17
C ASP A 34 -14.99 10.73 0.07
N TRP A 35 -13.79 11.14 -0.28
CA TRP A 35 -13.46 12.53 -0.56
C TRP A 35 -13.52 12.77 -2.06
N LYS A 36 -14.68 13.22 -2.55
CA LYS A 36 -14.88 13.55 -3.97
C LYS A 36 -14.42 14.99 -4.23
N ASN A 37 -13.79 15.22 -5.38
CA ASN A 37 -13.40 16.56 -5.87
C ASN A 37 -12.43 17.35 -4.98
N CYS A 38 -11.55 16.70 -4.22
CA CYS A 38 -10.40 17.43 -3.66
C CYS A 38 -9.60 18.03 -4.82
N SER A 39 -9.13 19.27 -4.73
CA SER A 39 -8.26 19.88 -5.76
C SER A 39 -6.85 20.17 -5.25
N VAL A 40 -6.65 19.98 -3.95
CA VAL A 40 -5.42 20.19 -3.18
C VAL A 40 -5.33 19.10 -2.10
N PRO A 41 -4.13 18.77 -1.59
CA PRO A 41 -3.98 17.93 -0.41
C PRO A 41 -4.79 18.49 0.76
N LEU A 42 -5.59 17.64 1.37
CA LEU A 42 -6.53 17.99 2.44
C LEU A 42 -6.03 17.39 3.74
N ASN A 43 -5.57 18.24 4.65
CA ASN A 43 -5.24 17.83 6.00
C ASN A 43 -6.55 17.54 6.74
N THR A 44 -6.78 16.27 7.03
CA THR A 44 -7.99 15.79 7.68
C THR A 44 -7.65 15.29 9.07
N THR A 45 -8.47 15.61 10.07
CA THR A 45 -8.45 14.91 11.36
C THR A 45 -9.62 13.94 11.42
N VAL A 46 -9.35 12.75 11.92
CA VAL A 46 -10.36 11.72 12.15
C VAL A 46 -10.39 11.46 13.63
N SER A 47 -11.52 11.73 14.27
CA SER A 47 -11.76 11.44 15.67
C SER A 47 -12.75 10.30 15.82
N LEU A 48 -12.43 9.34 16.67
CA LEU A 48 -13.34 8.28 17.10
C LEU A 48 -13.59 8.45 18.59
N THR A 49 -14.86 8.65 18.95
CA THR A 49 -15.35 8.61 20.31
C THR A 49 -16.07 7.29 20.54
N VAL A 50 -15.64 6.52 21.53
CA VAL A 50 -16.28 5.28 21.96
C VAL A 50 -16.93 5.54 23.32
N LYS A 51 -18.21 5.20 23.47
CA LYS A 51 -18.97 5.43 24.71
C LYS A 51 -19.42 4.11 25.34
N ASN A 52 -19.53 4.13 26.65
CA ASN A 52 -20.30 3.15 27.42
C ASN A 52 -21.21 3.88 28.42
N ALA A 53 -21.96 3.13 29.22
CA ALA A 53 -22.86 3.70 30.23
C ALA A 53 -22.16 4.60 31.26
N ASN A 54 -20.85 4.45 31.44
CA ASN A 54 -20.07 5.10 32.50
C ASN A 54 -19.17 6.24 31.99
N GLY A 55 -19.09 6.45 30.67
CA GLY A 55 -18.21 7.46 30.11
C GLY A 55 -17.91 7.28 28.63
N HIS A 56 -16.88 7.99 28.18
CA HIS A 56 -16.41 7.96 26.80
C HIS A 56 -14.89 8.12 26.74
N ASP A 57 -14.29 7.59 25.70
CA ASP A 57 -12.91 7.83 25.32
C ASP A 57 -12.84 8.30 23.86
N THR A 58 -11.90 9.18 23.57
CA THR A 58 -11.78 9.81 22.25
C THR A 58 -10.34 9.75 21.77
N ILE A 59 -10.14 9.21 20.57
CA ILE A 59 -8.86 9.25 19.87
C ILE A 59 -8.96 10.07 18.59
N THR A 60 -8.00 10.96 18.37
CA THR A 60 -7.89 11.76 17.15
C THR A 60 -6.60 11.44 16.40
N LYS A 61 -6.70 11.26 15.08
CA LYS A 61 -5.55 11.09 14.19
C LYS A 61 -5.60 12.05 13.03
N SER A 62 -4.45 12.62 12.69
CA SER A 62 -4.29 13.44 11.49
C SER A 62 -3.91 12.57 10.31
N VAL A 63 -4.56 12.78 9.17
CA VAL A 63 -4.36 12.08 7.91
C VAL A 63 -4.32 13.13 6.79
N VAL A 64 -3.38 13.00 5.87
CA VAL A 64 -3.35 13.86 4.67
C VAL A 64 -4.03 13.11 3.53
N VAL A 65 -5.20 13.59 3.11
CA VAL A 65 -5.91 13.08 1.94
C VAL A 65 -5.35 13.80 0.72
N GLN A 66 -4.56 13.10 -0.08
CA GLN A 66 -3.93 13.71 -1.26
C GLN A 66 -4.86 13.63 -2.47
N TYR A 67 -5.00 14.77 -3.16
CA TYR A 67 -5.60 14.80 -4.48
C TYR A 67 -4.57 14.41 -5.55
N GLN A 68 -4.94 13.49 -6.45
CA GLN A 68 -4.23 13.28 -7.71
C GLN A 68 -5.07 13.85 -8.85
N ARG A 69 -4.62 14.96 -9.46
CA ARG A 69 -5.13 15.36 -10.78
C ARG A 69 -4.75 14.27 -11.77
N ALA A 70 -5.74 13.61 -12.34
CA ALA A 70 -5.58 12.93 -13.61
C ALA A 70 -5.37 14.01 -14.70
N GLY A 71 -4.16 14.55 -14.83
CA GLY A 71 -3.80 15.47 -15.90
C GLY A 71 -2.88 16.62 -15.47
N GLY A 72 -1.59 16.51 -15.82
CA GLY A 72 -0.61 17.58 -15.73
C GLY A 72 0.84 17.07 -15.79
N SER A 73 1.41 17.01 -17.00
CA SER A 73 2.82 16.76 -17.37
C SER A 73 3.65 15.76 -16.53
N ARG A 74 3.79 14.57 -17.11
CA ARG A 74 4.63 13.43 -16.70
C ARG A 74 6.11 13.81 -16.54
N GLY A 75 6.51 14.28 -15.35
CA GLY A 75 7.88 14.10 -14.91
C GLY A 75 8.03 12.65 -14.49
N SER A 76 8.51 11.79 -15.38
CA SER A 76 8.83 10.43 -14.97
C SER A 76 10.02 10.45 -14.01
N ARG A 77 9.88 9.74 -12.89
CA ARG A 77 10.90 9.61 -11.87
C ARG A 77 11.43 8.19 -11.90
N GLN A 78 12.74 8.06 -11.93
CA GLN A 78 13.37 6.75 -11.82
C GLN A 78 13.31 6.29 -10.35
N ILE A 79 12.73 5.12 -10.12
CA ILE A 79 12.75 4.44 -8.82
C ILE A 79 13.63 3.20 -8.92
N ASP A 80 14.61 3.07 -8.04
CA ASP A 80 15.29 1.82 -7.79
C ASP A 80 14.53 0.92 -6.81
N LEU A 81 14.42 -0.34 -7.21
CA LEU A 81 13.83 -1.46 -6.51
C LEU A 81 14.90 -2.55 -6.39
N MET A 82 15.09 -3.10 -5.21
CA MET A 82 15.85 -4.35 -5.04
C MET A 82 14.87 -5.51 -4.98
N ALA A 83 15.06 -6.51 -5.84
CA ALA A 83 14.26 -7.73 -5.81
C ALA A 83 15.14 -8.96 -5.63
N ARG A 84 14.68 -9.88 -4.78
CA ARG A 84 15.32 -11.16 -4.53
C ARG A 84 14.27 -12.26 -4.64
N LEU A 85 14.52 -13.23 -5.51
CA LEU A 85 13.70 -14.43 -5.65
C LEU A 85 14.43 -15.62 -5.02
N ASP A 86 13.78 -16.31 -4.09
CA ASP A 86 14.21 -17.61 -3.58
C ASP A 86 13.18 -18.66 -4.08
N ALA A 87 13.49 -19.32 -5.21
CA ALA A 87 12.61 -20.32 -5.83
C ALA A 87 12.87 -21.73 -5.26
N THR A 88 11.80 -22.49 -5.03
CA THR A 88 11.88 -23.80 -4.36
C THR A 88 12.14 -24.96 -5.33
N SER A 89 11.86 -24.80 -6.63
CA SER A 89 12.12 -25.84 -7.64
C SER A 89 12.22 -25.30 -9.09
N GLY A 90 13.21 -25.81 -9.84
CA GLY A 90 13.45 -25.50 -11.26
C GLY A 90 14.07 -24.12 -11.51
N SER A 91 14.63 -23.91 -12.71
CA SER A 91 15.04 -22.59 -13.19
C SER A 91 13.81 -21.70 -13.40
N ALA A 92 13.20 -21.23 -12.31
CA ALA A 92 12.11 -20.28 -12.35
C ALA A 92 12.67 -18.89 -12.67
N ILE A 93 12.08 -18.24 -13.67
CA ILE A 93 12.39 -16.87 -14.04
C ILE A 93 11.29 -16.00 -13.44
N LEU A 94 11.62 -14.96 -12.66
CA LEU A 94 10.61 -13.94 -12.35
C LEU A 94 10.41 -13.09 -13.60
N GLY A 95 9.18 -12.97 -14.09
CA GLY A 95 8.79 -11.87 -14.96
C GLY A 95 8.23 -10.74 -14.09
N ALA A 96 9.01 -9.69 -13.84
CA ALA A 96 8.45 -8.44 -13.33
C ALA A 96 8.09 -7.55 -14.52
N ARG A 97 6.83 -7.10 -14.59
CA ARG A 97 6.37 -6.05 -15.50
C ARG A 97 5.98 -4.83 -14.67
N PRO A 98 6.77 -3.75 -14.67
CA PRO A 98 6.27 -2.48 -14.15
C PRO A 98 5.13 -2.01 -15.07
N VAL A 99 3.94 -1.78 -14.53
CA VAL A 99 2.77 -1.31 -15.30
C VAL A 99 2.76 0.21 -15.28
N SER A 100 3.86 0.79 -15.72
CA SER A 100 3.99 2.19 -16.09
C SER A 100 4.50 2.18 -17.52
N ASN A 101 3.59 2.33 -18.48
CA ASN A 101 3.84 2.45 -19.92
C ASN A 101 4.41 1.22 -20.68
N ASP A 102 4.03 -0.01 -20.33
CA ASP A 102 4.29 -1.21 -21.16
C ASP A 102 5.77 -1.59 -21.42
N THR A 103 6.72 -1.17 -20.57
CA THR A 103 8.14 -1.52 -20.78
C THR A 103 8.76 -2.45 -19.73
N GLN A 104 9.33 -3.52 -20.28
CA GLN A 104 10.36 -4.43 -19.79
C GLN A 104 9.96 -5.52 -18.77
N ILE A 105 9.82 -6.74 -19.29
CA ILE A 105 9.97 -7.98 -18.54
C ILE A 105 11.42 -8.04 -18.06
N VAL A 106 11.65 -7.98 -16.75
CA VAL A 106 12.99 -8.23 -16.22
C VAL A 106 13.04 -9.60 -15.55
N ALA A 107 13.86 -10.48 -16.14
CA ALA A 107 14.08 -11.84 -15.68
C ALA A 107 14.95 -11.85 -14.41
N LEU A 108 14.38 -12.18 -13.25
CA LEU A 108 15.19 -12.59 -12.10
C LEU A 108 15.51 -14.08 -12.19
N ARG A 109 16.74 -14.44 -11.83
CA ARG A 109 17.10 -15.81 -11.46
C ARG A 109 17.01 -15.96 -9.95
N SER A 110 16.66 -17.16 -9.49
CA SER A 110 16.71 -17.48 -8.06
C SER A 110 18.13 -17.23 -7.51
N GLY A 111 18.24 -16.60 -6.35
CA GLY A 111 19.53 -16.32 -5.70
C GLY A 111 19.70 -14.87 -5.28
N ALA A 112 20.84 -14.26 -5.65
CA ALA A 112 21.25 -12.96 -5.12
C ALA A 112 20.27 -11.81 -5.47
N PRO A 113 20.12 -10.80 -4.59
CA PRO A 113 19.33 -9.62 -4.88
C PRO A 113 19.81 -8.91 -6.16
N SER A 114 18.87 -8.49 -6.99
CA SER A 114 19.14 -7.67 -8.18
C SER A 114 18.50 -6.30 -8.03
N ARG A 115 19.17 -5.27 -8.55
CA ARG A 115 18.65 -3.89 -8.58
C ARG A 115 17.95 -3.63 -9.91
N PHE A 116 16.76 -3.07 -9.84
CA PHE A 116 15.93 -2.66 -10.96
C PHE A 116 15.72 -1.17 -10.89
N ARG A 117 15.66 -0.54 -12.05
CA ARG A 117 15.25 0.84 -12.16
C ARG A 117 13.95 0.89 -12.97
N LEU A 118 12.91 1.43 -12.35
CA LEU A 118 11.57 1.55 -12.94
C LEU A 118 11.27 3.02 -13.17
N GLU A 119 10.59 3.29 -14.27
CA GLU A 119 10.04 4.61 -14.55
C GLU A 119 8.68 4.73 -13.85
N ALA A 120 8.59 5.58 -12.82
CA ALA A 120 7.37 5.83 -12.07
C ALA A 120 6.84 7.24 -12.33
N GLN A 121 5.54 7.42 -12.22
CA GLN A 121 4.89 8.73 -12.29
C GLN A 121 4.57 9.21 -10.87
N ALA A 122 4.43 10.52 -10.69
CA ALA A 122 3.78 11.02 -9.49
C ALA A 122 2.37 10.43 -9.41
N GLY A 123 2.02 9.89 -8.25
CA GLY A 123 0.75 9.24 -7.97
C GLY A 123 0.83 7.73 -7.84
N ALA A 124 -0.28 7.03 -8.12
CA ALA A 124 -0.37 5.58 -8.01
C ALA A 124 0.44 4.88 -9.12
N ASN A 125 1.28 3.93 -8.74
CA ASN A 125 2.07 3.09 -9.63
C ASN A 125 1.83 1.62 -9.29
N HIS A 126 1.82 0.76 -10.31
CA HIS A 126 1.65 -0.68 -10.15
C HIS A 126 2.88 -1.45 -10.62
N VAL A 127 3.33 -2.40 -9.81
CA VAL A 127 4.35 -3.39 -10.16
C VAL A 127 3.66 -4.75 -10.20
N VAL A 128 3.67 -5.39 -11.37
CA VAL A 128 3.13 -6.75 -11.52
C VAL A 128 4.29 -7.73 -11.59
N VAL A 129 4.23 -8.77 -10.78
CA VAL A 129 5.24 -9.83 -10.71
C VAL A 129 4.60 -11.17 -10.95
N GLN A 130 5.22 -11.99 -11.78
CA GLN A 130 4.73 -13.32 -12.12
C GLN A 130 5.90 -14.30 -12.14
N LEU A 131 5.68 -15.51 -11.63
CA LEU A 131 6.62 -16.60 -11.76
C LEU A 131 6.48 -17.26 -13.14
N VAL A 132 7.55 -17.31 -13.91
CA VAL A 132 7.62 -17.96 -15.22
C VAL A 132 8.38 -19.27 -15.06
N GLY A 133 7.67 -20.40 -15.18
CA GLY A 133 8.24 -21.73 -15.00
C GLY A 133 7.19 -22.86 -15.03
N PRO A 134 7.62 -24.10 -14.71
CA PRO A 134 6.74 -25.26 -14.55
C PRO A 134 5.54 -24.99 -13.64
N SER A 135 4.45 -25.76 -13.79
CA SER A 135 3.22 -25.57 -13.01
C SER A 135 3.38 -25.82 -11.52
N SER A 136 4.39 -26.57 -11.14
CA SER A 136 4.78 -26.84 -9.75
C SER A 136 5.71 -25.79 -9.15
N SER A 137 6.11 -24.76 -9.91
CA SER A 137 7.04 -23.76 -9.39
C SER A 137 6.34 -22.85 -8.39
N SER A 138 7.01 -22.65 -7.25
CA SER A 138 6.67 -21.70 -6.21
C SER A 138 7.95 -21.00 -5.77
N GLY A 139 7.82 -19.79 -5.25
CA GLY A 139 8.96 -19.05 -4.73
C GLY A 139 8.56 -17.99 -3.71
N VAL A 140 9.55 -17.49 -2.99
CA VAL A 140 9.41 -16.31 -2.15
C VAL A 140 10.08 -15.14 -2.86
N LEU A 141 9.32 -14.07 -3.06
CA LEU A 141 9.82 -12.84 -3.64
C LEU A 141 9.89 -11.76 -2.56
N GLN A 142 11.08 -11.22 -2.37
CA GLN A 142 11.30 -10.01 -1.61
C GLN A 142 11.45 -8.83 -2.56
N LEU A 143 10.71 -7.76 -2.29
CA LEU A 143 10.80 -6.47 -2.97
C LEU A 143 11.12 -5.39 -1.94
N GLU A 144 12.13 -4.59 -2.22
CA GLU A 144 12.58 -3.49 -1.37
C GLU A 144 12.75 -2.20 -2.18
N PHE A 145 11.97 -1.19 -1.84
CA PHE A 145 11.92 0.09 -2.55
C PHE A 145 12.93 1.08 -1.93
N ALA A 146 14.21 0.80 -2.10
CA ALA A 146 15.31 1.48 -1.40
C ALA A 146 15.50 2.97 -1.77
N SER A 147 15.25 3.37 -3.03
CA SER A 147 15.61 4.71 -3.56
C SER A 147 14.53 5.80 -3.46
N THR A 148 13.38 5.48 -2.89
CA THR A 148 12.18 6.31 -3.08
C THR A 148 12.08 7.43 -2.04
N SER A 149 12.90 8.48 -2.19
CA SER A 149 12.65 9.76 -1.49
C SER A 149 11.23 10.31 -1.77
N GLY A 150 10.63 9.88 -2.88
CA GLY A 150 9.26 10.16 -3.25
C GLY A 150 8.19 9.16 -2.77
N LEU A 151 8.50 8.00 -2.16
CA LEU A 151 7.44 7.08 -1.72
C LEU A 151 6.64 7.69 -0.57
N VAL A 152 5.32 7.72 -0.72
CA VAL A 152 4.41 8.08 0.37
C VAL A 152 4.41 6.95 1.40
N ALA A 153 4.80 7.25 2.63
CA ALA A 153 4.86 6.26 3.70
C ALA A 153 3.48 5.59 3.91
N GLY A 154 3.47 4.26 3.99
CA GLY A 154 2.24 3.48 4.16
C GLY A 154 1.41 3.28 2.88
N SER A 155 1.85 3.78 1.73
CA SER A 155 1.13 3.59 0.46
C SER A 155 1.37 2.24 -0.23
N LEU A 156 2.31 1.43 0.28
CA LEU A 156 2.63 0.14 -0.29
C LEU A 156 1.51 -0.86 0.01
N ARG A 157 0.85 -1.37 -1.03
CA ARG A 157 -0.28 -2.30 -0.92
C ARG A 157 -0.09 -3.47 -1.86
N VAL A 158 -0.57 -4.64 -1.46
CA VAL A 158 -0.56 -5.84 -2.29
C VAL A 158 -2.00 -6.15 -2.66
N LEU A 159 -2.27 -6.24 -3.97
CA LEU A 159 -3.61 -6.39 -4.53
C LEU A 159 -3.96 -7.85 -4.86
N GLY A 160 -3.09 -8.80 -4.54
CA GLY A 160 -3.32 -10.23 -4.72
C GLY A 160 -2.12 -11.08 -4.29
N GLY A 161 -2.34 -12.38 -4.08
CA GLY A 161 -1.31 -13.30 -3.57
C GLY A 161 -1.16 -13.31 -2.06
N GLU A 162 -0.31 -14.19 -1.56
CA GLU A 162 -0.06 -14.36 -0.12
C GLU A 162 1.10 -13.45 0.33
N VAL A 163 0.79 -12.53 1.24
CA VAL A 163 1.77 -11.62 1.85
C VAL A 163 2.37 -12.30 3.08
N LEU A 164 3.69 -12.52 3.06
CA LEU A 164 4.42 -13.10 4.19
C LEU A 164 4.91 -12.01 5.16
N SER A 165 5.26 -10.83 4.64
CA SER A 165 5.61 -9.65 5.45
C SER A 165 5.42 -8.36 4.64
N LEU A 166 5.03 -7.28 5.31
CA LEU A 166 4.89 -5.93 4.75
C LEU A 166 5.36 -4.90 5.77
N GLU A 167 6.52 -4.30 5.53
CA GLU A 167 7.21 -3.42 6.47
C GLU A 167 7.75 -2.18 5.76
N GLY A 168 7.08 -1.04 5.95
CA GLY A 168 7.52 0.26 5.44
C GLY A 168 7.67 0.28 3.91
N ARG A 169 8.89 0.03 3.43
CA ARG A 169 9.28 0.00 2.00
C ARG A 169 9.63 -1.39 1.49
N ARG A 170 9.34 -2.43 2.27
CA ARG A 170 9.66 -3.82 1.95
C ARG A 170 8.39 -4.65 1.95
N VAL A 171 8.27 -5.53 0.97
CA VAL A 171 7.22 -6.55 0.93
C VAL A 171 7.83 -7.90 0.59
N VAL A 172 7.36 -8.94 1.28
CA VAL A 172 7.73 -10.34 1.04
C VAL A 172 6.46 -11.10 0.69
N LEU A 173 6.49 -11.79 -0.45
CA LEU A 173 5.34 -12.42 -1.07
C LEU A 173 5.64 -13.89 -1.35
N ARG A 174 4.67 -14.77 -1.14
CA ARG A 174 4.71 -16.10 -1.77
C ARG A 174 4.15 -15.98 -3.20
N LEU A 175 4.94 -16.42 -4.16
CA LEU A 175 4.58 -16.45 -5.57
C LEU A 175 4.18 -17.86 -6.01
N GLY A 176 3.00 -17.94 -6.60
CA GLY A 176 2.57 -19.07 -7.43
C GLY A 176 2.53 -18.67 -8.91
N ARG A 177 1.54 -19.17 -9.64
CA ARG A 177 1.32 -18.83 -11.07
C ARG A 177 0.58 -17.53 -11.31
N GLU A 178 -0.31 -17.18 -10.38
CA GLU A 178 -1.10 -15.97 -10.51
C GLU A 178 -0.20 -14.73 -10.39
N PRO A 179 -0.35 -13.75 -11.29
CA PRO A 179 0.39 -12.51 -11.19
C PRO A 179 0.00 -11.79 -9.90
N VAL A 180 1.00 -11.40 -9.12
CA VAL A 180 0.80 -10.56 -7.95
C VAL A 180 1.01 -9.11 -8.35
N ARG A 181 0.10 -8.24 -7.93
CA ARG A 181 0.18 -6.80 -8.17
C ARG A 181 0.49 -6.08 -6.87
N VAL A 182 1.50 -5.22 -6.91
CA VAL A 182 1.90 -4.33 -5.82
C VAL A 182 1.60 -2.90 -6.26
N GLU A 183 0.90 -2.14 -5.43
CA GLU A 183 0.60 -0.73 -5.63
C GLU A 183 1.45 0.12 -4.66
N LEU A 184 1.91 1.27 -5.15
CA LEU A 184 2.64 2.25 -4.35
C LEU A 184 2.31 3.68 -4.82
N GLN A 185 2.40 4.65 -3.92
CA GLN A 185 2.26 6.07 -4.26
C GLN A 185 3.59 6.81 -4.23
N ILE A 186 3.87 7.55 -5.31
CA ILE A 186 5.05 8.42 -5.45
C ILE A 186 4.60 9.89 -5.39
N LYS A 187 5.31 10.71 -4.62
CA LYS A 187 5.17 12.17 -4.53
C LYS A 187 5.60 12.86 -5.82
#